data_AF-A0A378I172-F1
#
_entry.id   AF-A0A378I172-F1
#
_cell.length_a   1.000
_cell.length_b   1.000
_cell.length_c   1.000
_cell.angle_alpha   90.00
_cell.angle_beta   90.00
_cell.angle_gamma   90.00
#
_symmetry.space_group_name_H-M   'P 1'
#
loop_
_entity.id
_entity.type
_entity.pdbx_description
1 polymer ?
#
loop_
_entity_poly.entity_id
_entity_poly.type
_entity_poly.pdbx_seq_one_letter_code
_entity_poly.pdbx_strand_id
1 'polypeptide(L)' 'MLGWDKVKLLAPVFIGDTLYAETTILEKRESNSRPSQGIIKVEIIGYTQNKQAVISFERNILIPKPLINRG' A
#
# COMPACT_ATOMS: atom_id res chain seq x y z
N MET A 1 9.20 -10.41 5.53
CA MET A 1 8.73 -9.20 4.83
C MET A 1 7.69 -9.62 3.80
N LEU A 2 6.50 -9.01 3.79
CA LEU A 2 5.56 -9.16 2.67
C LEU A 2 6.08 -8.24 1.56
N GLY A 3 6.42 -8.84 0.41
CA GLY A 3 7.21 -8.18 -0.63
C GLY A 3 6.51 -7.01 -1.34
N TRP A 4 7.31 -6.36 -2.19
CA TRP A 4 6.90 -5.33 -3.13
C TRP A 4 6.85 -5.95 -4.52
N ASP A 5 5.86 -5.56 -5.31
CA ASP A 5 5.66 -6.05 -6.67
C ASP A 5 5.39 -4.87 -7.60
N LYS A 6 5.69 -5.04 -8.89
CA LYS A 6 5.44 -4.04 -9.95
C LYS A 6 5.92 -2.62 -9.64
N VAL A 7 7.10 -2.48 -9.02
CA VAL A 7 7.69 -1.16 -8.75
C VAL A 7 8.02 -0.46 -10.08
N LYS A 8 7.52 0.76 -10.26
CA LYS A 8 7.78 1.64 -11.41
C LYS A 8 8.23 3.00 -10.92
N LEU A 9 9.40 3.45 -11.39
CA LEU A 9 9.89 4.82 -11.21
C LEU A 9 9.46 5.63 -12.43
N LEU A 10 8.46 6.49 -12.26
CA LEU A 10 7.76 7.15 -13.35
C LEU A 10 8.40 8.49 -13.72
N ALA A 11 8.95 9.19 -12.72
CA ALA A 11 9.61 10.48 -12.88
C ALA A 11 10.60 10.72 -11.72
N PRO A 12 11.64 11.55 -11.91
CA PRO A 12 12.51 11.98 -10.83
C PRO A 12 11.77 12.90 -9.85
N VAL A 13 12.32 13.03 -8.65
CA VAL A 13 11.95 14.04 -7.65
C VAL A 13 13.16 14.94 -7.38
N PHE A 14 12.90 16.17 -6.96
CA PHE A 14 13.94 17.17 -6.70
C PHE A 14 13.81 17.76 -5.30
N ILE A 15 14.90 18.38 -4.83
CA ILE A 15 14.89 19.09 -3.55
C ILE A 15 13.81 20.19 -3.59
N GLY A 16 12.96 20.21 -2.58
CA GLY A 16 11.82 21.14 -2.49
C GLY A 16 10.50 20.56 -2.96
N ASP A 17 10.48 19.37 -3.58
CA ASP A 17 9.22 18.69 -3.88
C ASP A 17 8.50 18.25 -2.61
N THR A 18 7.17 18.45 -2.60
CA THR A 18 6.28 17.92 -1.57
C THR A 18 5.59 16.68 -2.12
N LEU A 19 5.75 15.56 -1.43
CA LEU A 19 5.23 14.28 -1.88
C LEU A 19 3.91 13.92 -1.19
N TYR A 20 2.97 13.41 -1.98
CA TYR A 20 1.70 12.82 -1.56
C TYR A 20 1.66 11.37 -2.02
N ALA A 21 0.86 10.55 -1.34
CA ALA A 21 0.63 9.17 -1.75
C ALA A 21 -0.86 8.86 -1.72
N GLU A 22 -1.35 8.25 -2.80
CA GLU A 22 -2.68 7.66 -2.87
C GLU A 22 -2.55 6.14 -2.74
N THR A 23 -3.41 5.52 -1.95
CA THR A 23 -3.41 4.07 -1.74
C THR A 23 -4.77 3.50 -2.14
N THR A 24 -4.76 2.54 -3.05
CA THR A 24 -5.95 1.80 -3.49
C THR A 24 -5.88 0.37 -3.00
N ILE A 25 -6.91 -0.09 -2.29
CA ILE A 25 -7.02 -1.51 -1.90
C ILE A 25 -7.47 -2.30 -3.13
N LEU A 26 -6.63 -3.24 -3.58
CA LEU A 26 -6.89 -4.09 -4.74
C LEU A 26 -7.56 -5.40 -4.34
N GLU A 27 -7.14 -5.98 -3.21
CA GLU A 27 -7.61 -7.27 -2.73
C GLU A 27 -7.60 -7.32 -1.20
N LYS A 28 -8.50 -8.11 -0.63
CA LYS A 28 -8.49 -8.49 0.78
C LYS A 28 -8.69 -10.00 0.90
N ARG A 29 -7.86 -10.64 1.71
CA ARG A 29 -7.96 -12.08 1.99
C ARG A 29 -7.59 -12.39 3.44
N GLU A 30 -7.99 -13.57 3.88
CA GLU A 30 -7.65 -14.10 5.19
C GLU A 30 -6.20 -14.61 5.23
N SER A 31 -5.56 -14.49 6.40
CA SER A 31 -4.24 -15.08 6.62
C SER A 31 -4.38 -16.52 7.14
N ASN A 32 -4.03 -17.49 6.30
CA ASN A 32 -4.09 -18.91 6.67
C ASN A 32 -3.14 -19.26 7.83
N SER A 33 -1.99 -18.61 7.93
CA SER A 33 -0.99 -18.86 8.97
C SER A 33 -1.14 -17.98 10.21
N ARG A 34 -1.95 -16.91 10.14
CA ARG A 34 -2.17 -15.97 11.26
C ARG A 34 -3.66 -15.67 11.40
N PRO A 35 -4.45 -16.55 12.05
CA PRO A 35 -5.91 -16.49 12.06
C PRO A 35 -6.53 -15.20 12.61
N SER A 36 -5.80 -14.45 13.45
CA SER A 36 -6.22 -13.15 13.99
C SER A 36 -5.95 -11.97 13.05
N GLN A 37 -5.42 -12.21 11.85
CA GLN A 37 -4.98 -11.18 10.90
C GLN A 37 -5.52 -11.45 9.49
N GLY A 38 -5.73 -10.39 8.73
CA GLY A 38 -6.01 -10.42 7.30
C GLY A 38 -4.83 -9.85 6.50
N ILE A 39 -4.82 -10.10 5.19
CA ILE A 39 -3.85 -9.52 4.26
C ILE A 39 -4.62 -8.69 3.23
N ILE A 40 -4.18 -7.45 3.03
CA ILE A 40 -4.64 -6.61 1.92
C ILE A 40 -3.52 -6.45 0.90
N LYS A 41 -3.88 -6.48 -0.38
CA LYS A 41 -3.00 -6.03 -1.46
C LYS A 41 -3.38 -4.59 -1.78
N VAL A 42 -2.39 -3.71 -1.83
CA VAL A 42 -2.60 -2.30 -2.17
C VAL A 42 -1.72 -1.90 -3.35
N GLU A 43 -2.23 -1.01 -4.19
CA GLU A 43 -1.42 -0.16 -5.05
C GLU A 43 -1.20 1.17 -4.35
N ILE A 44 0.03 1.68 -4.44
CA ILE A 44 0.36 3.02 -3.97
C ILE A 44 0.94 3.80 -5.14
N ILE A 45 0.44 5.01 -5.34
CA ILE A 45 0.98 5.97 -6.32
C ILE A 45 1.45 7.20 -5.56
N GLY A 46 2.72 7.55 -5.75
CA GLY A 46 3.32 8.77 -5.21
C GLY A 46 3.21 9.92 -6.20
N TYR A 47 2.89 11.12 -5.73
CA TYR A 47 2.74 12.33 -6.51
C TYR A 47 3.55 13.50 -5.92
N THR A 48 3.98 14.45 -6.76
CA THR A 48 4.46 15.76 -6.29
C THR A 48 3.31 16.75 -6.05
N GLN A 49 3.61 17.94 -5.54
CA GLN A 49 2.69 19.07 -5.39
C GLN A 49 1.96 19.45 -6.69
N ASN A 50 2.56 19.15 -7.84
CA ASN A 50 1.99 19.42 -9.17
C ASN A 50 1.14 18.25 -9.70
N LYS A 51 0.80 17.28 -8.85
CA LYS A 51 0.06 16.05 -9.22
C LYS A 51 0.79 15.19 -10.26
N GLN A 52 2.11 15.32 -10.40
CA GLN A 52 2.90 14.44 -11.25
C GLN A 52 3.17 13.13 -10.52
N ALA A 53 2.78 11.99 -11.09
CA ALA A 53 3.09 10.68 -10.54
C ALA A 53 4.61 10.40 -10.68
N VAL A 54 5.26 9.99 -9.59
CA VAL A 54 6.71 9.76 -9.53
C VAL A 54 7.07 8.31 -9.27
N ILE A 55 6.19 7.57 -8.61
CA ILE A 55 6.36 6.14 -8.33
C ILE A 55 5.01 5.45 -8.29
N SER A 56 4.95 4.20 -8.74
CA SER A 56 3.89 3.28 -8.34
C SER A 56 4.44 1.91 -7.95
N PHE A 57 3.76 1.24 -7.04
CA PHE A 57 4.09 -0.14 -6.66
C PHE A 57 2.89 -0.81 -6.01
N GLU A 58 2.88 -2.14 -6.05
CA GLU A 58 1.94 -2.94 -5.29
C GLU A 58 2.65 -3.58 -4.08
N ARG A 59 1.94 -3.71 -2.96
CA ARG A 59 2.45 -4.48 -1.81
C ARG A 59 1.35 -5.16 -1.02
N ASN A 60 1.73 -6.23 -0.35
CA ASN A 60 0.87 -6.90 0.62
C ASN A 60 1.10 -6.31 2.03
N ILE A 61 0.01 -6.03 2.75
CA ILE A 61 0.02 -5.51 4.11
C ILE A 61 -0.79 -6.45 5.00
N LEU A 62 -0.21 -6.80 6.15
CA LEU A 62 -0.87 -7.60 7.17
C LEU A 62 -1.59 -6.67 8.14
N ILE A 63 -2.88 -6.89 8.35
CA ILE A 63 -3.74 -6.04 9.17
C ILE A 63 -4.37 -6.89 10.28
N PRO A 64 -4.30 -6.47 11.56
CA PRO A 64 -5.05 -7.11 12.63
C PRO A 64 -6.55 -7.10 12.34
N LYS A 65 -7.24 -8.20 12.59
CA LYS A 65 -8.69 -8.18 12.57
C LYS A 65 -9.19 -7.33 13.74
N PRO A 66 -10.27 -6.55 13.56
CA PRO A 66 -10.89 -5.87 14.69
C PRO A 66 -11.29 -6.91 15.74
N LEU A 67 -11.05 -6.56 17.01
CA LEU A 67 -11.57 -7.31 18.15
C LEU A 67 -13.09 -7.11 18.17
N ILE A 68 -13.81 -7.89 17.38
CA ILE A 68 -15.24 -8.02 17.54
C ILE A 68 -15.40 -8.88 18.80
N ASN A 69 -15.80 -8.29 19.92
CA ASN A 69 -16.33 -9.03 21.05
C ASN A 69 -17.46 -9.90 20.49
N ARG A 70 -17.18 -11.19 20.30
CA ARG A 70 -18.19 -12.20 20.06
C ARG A 70 -18.88 -12.41 21.40
N GLY A 71 -19.91 -11.59 21.64
CA GLY A 71 -20.94 -11.92 22.62
C GLY A 71 -21.63 -13.22 22.23
#